data_AF-A0A6I4HUU3-F1
#
_entry.id   AF-A0A6I4HUU3-F1
#
_cell.length_a   1.000
_cell.length_b   1.000
_cell.length_c   1.000
_cell.angle_alpha   90.00
_cell.angle_beta   90.00
_cell.angle_gamma   90.00
#
_symmetry.space_group_name_H-M   'P 1'
#
loop_
_entity.id
_entity.type
_entity.pdbx_description
1 polymer ?
#
loop_
_entity_poly.entity_id
_entity_poly.type
_entity_poly.pdbx_seq_one_letter_code
_entity_poly.pdbx_strand_id
1 'polypeptide(L)'
;MITQELVTDPYERLYNNLKRSFESDADGLPPLTIKYIRENKISIGIDSYSQNFAFPNVNLLTKTIMVNQAYLGFVWCCSYFLLGVSILATETSNENVQVLKFDHRDDYVEMKKVFNWGQSLVSGLKVWPKDMVSPVDELALAIQANALTTYTLSYVLYHELAHLILHSNSLEFIKMVKSEGYKMSHEDRRRSRNMELQADDFALMCITRTNKNTDQAFGRFLGAIVAHLTSILSAHNGDVRGGKMHPDSDERLKRITKQCNLSDDDRMFLNLTKGIGLQLYLAINDVFFTDAIPLSTIHNDFDSLELDISRLIDDLKGRYNLYSKPRQ
;
A
#
# COMPACT_ATOMS: atom_id res chain seq x y z
N MET A 1 23.57 -2.16 37.10
CA MET A 1 23.96 -1.71 35.74
C MET A 1 22.70 -1.70 34.91
N ILE A 2 22.15 -0.52 34.61
CA ILE A 2 21.08 -0.40 33.62
C ILE A 2 21.80 -0.45 32.28
N THR A 3 21.62 -1.53 31.54
CA THR A 3 22.00 -1.58 30.12
C THR A 3 21.26 -0.45 29.44
N GLN A 4 21.98 0.56 28.94
CA GLN A 4 21.41 1.51 27.99
C GLN A 4 20.87 0.68 26.82
N GLU A 5 19.56 0.51 26.74
CA GLU A 5 18.93 -0.01 25.54
C GLU A 5 19.33 0.92 24.41
N LEU A 6 20.04 0.37 23.44
CA LEU A 6 20.30 1.04 22.17
C LEU A 6 18.94 1.39 21.59
N VAL A 7 18.60 2.67 21.61
CA VAL A 7 17.43 3.21 20.90
C VAL A 7 17.61 2.78 19.45
N THR A 8 16.82 1.80 19.03
CA THR A 8 16.88 1.25 17.68
C THR A 8 16.40 2.35 16.73
N ASP A 9 17.07 2.52 15.59
CA ASP A 9 16.59 3.46 14.59
C ASP A 9 15.21 2.99 14.06
N PRO A 10 14.21 3.88 13.93
CA PRO A 10 12.87 3.53 13.43
C PRO A 10 12.88 2.76 12.10
N TYR A 11 13.74 3.14 11.16
CA TYR A 11 13.82 2.47 9.88
C TYR A 11 14.52 1.11 9.98
N GLU A 12 15.55 1.00 10.81
CA GLU A 12 16.19 -0.28 11.13
C GLU A 12 15.20 -1.27 11.75
N ARG A 13 14.33 -0.82 12.67
CA ARG A 13 13.25 -1.63 13.24
C ARG A 13 12.31 -2.16 12.15
N LEU A 14 11.85 -1.29 11.24
CA LEU A 14 10.98 -1.68 10.13
C LEU A 14 11.65 -2.69 9.20
N TYR A 15 12.91 -2.46 8.85
CA TYR A 15 13.66 -3.38 8.00
C TYR A 15 13.82 -4.75 8.65
N ASN A 16 14.22 -4.78 9.92
CA ASN A 16 14.44 -6.04 10.63
C ASN A 16 13.13 -6.81 10.80
N ASN A 17 11.99 -6.14 10.94
CA ASN A 17 10.68 -6.78 10.93
C ASN A 17 10.38 -7.40 9.55
N LEU A 18 10.58 -6.63 8.47
CA LEU A 18 10.37 -7.09 7.10
C LEU A 18 11.25 -8.31 6.77
N LYS A 19 12.54 -8.21 7.04
CA LYS A 19 13.51 -9.27 6.77
C LYS A 19 13.15 -10.56 7.51
N ARG A 20 12.86 -10.46 8.82
CA ARG A 20 12.44 -11.60 9.63
C ARG A 20 11.16 -12.23 9.09
N SER A 21 10.15 -11.42 8.75
CA SER A 21 8.89 -11.93 8.20
C SER A 21 9.09 -12.65 6.88
N PHE A 22 9.89 -12.09 5.96
CA PHE A 22 10.15 -12.73 4.68
C PHE A 22 10.91 -14.06 4.85
N GLU A 23 11.90 -14.10 5.74
CA GLU A 23 12.65 -15.31 6.06
C GLU A 23 11.78 -16.37 6.72
N SER A 24 10.87 -15.99 7.63
CA SER A 24 9.97 -16.93 8.32
C SER A 24 8.80 -17.39 7.45
N ASP A 25 8.20 -16.49 6.66
CA ASP A 25 7.07 -16.82 5.79
C ASP A 25 7.50 -17.64 4.57
N ALA A 26 8.79 -17.60 4.20
CA ALA A 26 9.34 -18.38 3.10
C ALA A 26 9.01 -19.87 3.22
N ASP A 27 8.97 -20.43 4.44
CA ASP A 27 8.66 -21.84 4.65
C ASP A 27 7.19 -22.20 4.38
N GLY A 28 6.28 -21.22 4.38
CA GLY A 28 4.87 -21.42 4.03
C GLY A 28 4.58 -21.28 2.52
N LEU A 29 5.56 -20.87 1.72
CA LEU A 29 5.37 -20.64 0.28
C LEU A 29 5.23 -21.97 -0.49
N PRO A 30 4.66 -21.94 -1.72
CA PRO A 30 4.64 -23.12 -2.57
C PRO A 30 6.06 -23.73 -2.74
N PRO A 31 6.24 -25.06 -2.69
CA PRO A 31 7.56 -25.68 -2.73
C PRO A 31 8.43 -25.26 -3.94
N LEU A 32 7.80 -25.05 -5.09
CA LEU A 32 8.48 -24.56 -6.30
C LEU A 32 9.00 -23.12 -6.13
N THR A 33 8.25 -22.27 -5.43
CA THR A 33 8.66 -20.90 -5.10
C THR A 33 9.87 -20.90 -4.17
N ILE A 34 9.84 -21.72 -3.12
CA ILE A 34 10.97 -21.88 -2.18
C ILE A 34 12.22 -22.36 -2.91
N LYS A 35 12.06 -23.39 -3.75
CA LYS A 35 13.14 -23.92 -4.59
C LYS A 35 13.73 -22.81 -5.47
N TYR A 36 12.88 -22.04 -6.15
CA TYR A 36 13.33 -20.96 -7.02
C TYR A 36 14.08 -19.86 -6.26
N ILE A 37 13.59 -19.44 -5.08
CA ILE A 37 14.26 -18.46 -4.21
C ILE A 37 15.68 -18.93 -3.85
N ARG A 38 15.80 -20.19 -3.40
CA ARG A 38 17.08 -20.77 -2.95
C ARG A 38 18.06 -20.95 -4.10
N GLU A 39 17.61 -21.50 -5.23
CA GLU A 39 18.46 -21.76 -6.41
C GLU A 39 18.97 -20.47 -7.05
N ASN A 40 18.11 -19.45 -7.14
CA ASN A 40 18.45 -18.16 -7.77
C ASN A 40 19.04 -17.15 -6.79
N LYS A 41 19.22 -17.54 -5.51
CA LYS A 41 19.75 -16.69 -4.44
C LYS A 41 19.04 -15.33 -4.36
N ILE A 42 17.72 -15.35 -4.45
CA ILE A 42 16.90 -14.14 -4.38
C ILE A 42 17.14 -13.49 -3.02
N SER A 43 17.42 -12.19 -3.03
CA SER A 43 17.74 -11.41 -1.83
C SER A 43 16.90 -10.15 -1.75
N ILE A 44 16.69 -9.67 -0.53
CA ILE A 44 16.09 -8.36 -0.26
C ILE A 44 17.19 -7.42 0.16
N GLY A 45 17.26 -6.27 -0.50
CA GLY A 45 18.16 -5.18 -0.16
C GLY A 45 17.37 -3.95 0.29
N ILE A 46 18.01 -3.11 1.11
CA ILE A 46 17.54 -1.75 1.36
C ILE A 46 18.34 -0.77 0.54
N ASP A 47 17.63 0.16 -0.08
CA ASP A 47 18.19 1.39 -0.59
C ASP A 47 18.02 2.51 0.44
N SER A 48 19.09 2.71 1.23
CA SER A 48 19.22 3.78 2.22
C SER A 48 19.96 5.01 1.67
N TYR A 49 20.48 4.92 0.44
CA TYR A 49 21.30 5.98 -0.16
C TYR A 49 20.48 6.89 -1.06
N SER A 50 19.44 6.35 -1.73
CA SER A 50 18.54 7.17 -2.51
C SER A 50 17.79 8.15 -1.60
N GLN A 51 18.07 9.44 -1.82
CA GLN A 51 17.29 10.52 -1.25
C GLN A 51 15.89 10.56 -1.86
N ASN A 52 15.68 9.96 -3.04
CA ASN A 52 14.39 9.98 -3.72
C ASN A 52 13.52 8.81 -3.24
N PHE A 53 12.23 9.11 -3.05
CA PHE A 53 11.21 8.10 -2.83
C PHE A 53 11.11 7.20 -4.05
N ALA A 54 11.07 5.89 -3.81
CA ALA A 54 10.88 4.90 -4.86
C ALA A 54 10.06 3.73 -4.33
N PHE A 55 9.13 3.24 -5.13
CA PHE A 55 8.47 1.96 -4.86
C PHE A 55 9.50 0.83 -4.89
N PRO A 56 9.25 -0.26 -4.15
CA PRO A 56 10.04 -1.46 -4.27
C PRO A 56 10.12 -1.89 -5.74
N ASN A 57 11.29 -2.35 -6.13
CA ASN A 57 11.52 -2.82 -7.47
C ASN A 57 12.46 -4.01 -7.47
N VAL A 58 12.36 -4.81 -8.52
CA VAL A 58 13.25 -5.94 -8.71
C VAL A 58 14.29 -5.70 -9.79
N ASN A 59 15.55 -6.01 -9.44
CA ASN A 59 16.62 -6.12 -10.41
C ASN A 59 16.62 -7.55 -10.98
N LEU A 60 16.14 -7.69 -12.21
CA LEU A 60 16.05 -8.99 -12.89
C LEU A 60 17.41 -9.65 -13.17
N LEU A 61 18.50 -8.88 -13.20
CA LEU A 61 19.86 -9.39 -13.40
C LEU A 61 20.46 -9.90 -12.09
N THR A 62 20.45 -9.08 -11.04
CA THR A 62 21.04 -9.44 -9.74
C THR A 62 20.11 -10.30 -8.88
N LYS A 63 18.84 -10.42 -9.26
CA LYS A 63 17.78 -11.13 -8.51
C LYS A 63 17.56 -10.54 -7.11
N THR A 64 17.78 -9.23 -6.98
CA THR A 64 17.60 -8.49 -5.73
C THR A 64 16.32 -7.68 -5.80
N ILE A 65 15.47 -7.80 -4.78
CA ILE A 65 14.33 -6.91 -4.56
C ILE A 65 14.83 -5.76 -3.68
N MET A 66 14.81 -4.54 -4.22
CA MET A 66 15.27 -3.34 -3.52
C MET A 66 14.07 -2.64 -2.89
N VAL A 67 14.19 -2.33 -1.60
CA VAL A 67 13.18 -1.57 -0.85
C VAL A 67 13.78 -0.25 -0.41
N ASN A 68 13.15 0.86 -0.79
CA ASN A 68 13.61 2.19 -0.39
C ASN A 68 13.23 2.50 1.07
N GLN A 69 14.14 3.14 1.79
CA GLN A 69 13.94 3.44 3.21
C GLN A 69 12.81 4.47 3.46
N ALA A 70 12.65 5.47 2.59
CA ALA A 70 11.54 6.43 2.70
C ALA A 70 10.19 5.75 2.44
N TYR A 71 10.15 4.79 1.51
CA TYR A 71 8.97 3.95 1.27
C TYR A 71 8.57 3.14 2.51
N LEU A 72 9.53 2.53 3.23
CA LEU A 72 9.25 1.81 4.48
C LEU A 72 8.57 2.71 5.52
N GLY A 73 9.13 3.89 5.77
CA GLY A 73 8.57 4.85 6.71
C GLY A 73 7.16 5.30 6.29
N PHE A 74 6.98 5.58 4.99
CA PHE A 74 5.69 6.00 4.45
C PHE A 74 4.59 4.93 4.61
N VAL A 75 4.90 3.67 4.29
CA VAL A 75 3.97 2.55 4.48
C VAL A 75 3.58 2.39 5.94
N TRP A 76 4.53 2.56 6.86
CA TRP A 76 4.24 2.50 8.29
C TRP A 76 3.31 3.63 8.74
N CYS A 77 3.59 4.88 8.32
CA CYS A 77 2.71 6.01 8.63
C CYS A 77 1.28 5.80 8.10
N CYS A 78 1.14 5.24 6.89
CA CYS A 78 -0.16 4.90 6.33
C CYS A 78 -0.85 3.79 7.13
N SER A 79 -0.11 2.74 7.52
CA SER A 79 -0.63 1.65 8.33
C SER A 79 -1.11 2.13 9.70
N TYR A 80 -0.31 2.97 10.37
CA TYR A 80 -0.65 3.57 11.67
C TYR A 80 -1.92 4.43 11.57
N PHE A 81 -1.99 5.32 10.58
CA PHE A 81 -3.14 6.20 10.39
C PHE A 81 -4.41 5.43 10.00
N LEU A 82 -4.35 4.59 8.96
CA LEU A 82 -5.53 3.89 8.46
C LEU A 82 -6.09 2.92 9.50
N LEU A 83 -5.22 2.18 10.21
CA LEU A 83 -5.65 1.30 11.28
C LEU A 83 -6.29 2.08 12.43
N GLY A 84 -5.62 3.15 12.89
CA GLY A 84 -6.10 3.96 14.00
C GLY A 84 -7.46 4.60 13.70
N VAL A 85 -7.64 5.20 12.52
CA VAL A 85 -8.92 5.80 12.13
C VAL A 85 -10.01 4.73 11.95
N SER A 86 -9.70 3.55 11.43
CA SER A 86 -10.67 2.45 11.36
C SER A 86 -11.13 1.97 12.74
N ILE A 87 -10.21 1.90 13.72
CA ILE A 87 -10.56 1.57 15.12
C ILE A 87 -11.46 2.66 15.70
N LEU A 88 -11.07 3.94 15.57
CA LEU A 88 -11.87 5.07 16.03
C LEU A 88 -13.28 5.07 15.42
N ALA A 89 -13.38 4.85 14.11
CA ALA A 89 -14.67 4.79 13.43
C ALA A 89 -15.53 3.62 13.92
N THR A 90 -14.92 2.48 14.25
CA THR A 90 -15.63 1.33 14.81
C THR A 90 -16.14 1.65 16.23
N GLU A 91 -15.32 2.26 17.08
CA GLU A 91 -15.70 2.68 18.45
C GLU A 91 -16.86 3.69 18.44
N THR A 92 -16.80 4.67 17.54
CA THR A 92 -17.76 5.78 17.43
C THR A 92 -19.01 5.41 16.60
N SER A 93 -19.02 4.25 15.93
CA SER A 93 -20.16 3.80 15.09
C SER A 93 -21.50 3.69 15.82
N ASN A 94 -21.47 3.59 17.16
CA ASN A 94 -22.67 3.53 18.00
C ASN A 94 -23.37 4.90 18.20
N GLU A 95 -22.79 6.01 17.71
CA GLU A 95 -23.29 7.36 18.00
C GLU A 95 -24.53 7.80 17.18
N ASN A 96 -25.12 6.93 16.33
CA ASN A 96 -26.27 7.25 15.48
C ASN A 96 -26.09 8.55 14.65
N VAL A 97 -24.86 8.88 14.29
CA VAL A 97 -24.51 10.05 13.47
C VAL A 97 -24.22 9.64 12.03
N GLN A 98 -24.58 10.51 11.09
CA GLN A 98 -24.33 10.28 9.65
C GLN A 98 -22.88 10.58 9.24
N VAL A 99 -22.19 11.46 9.97
CA VAL A 99 -20.81 11.88 9.69
C VAL A 99 -20.02 11.82 10.98
N LEU A 100 -18.97 11.01 10.99
CA LEU A 100 -18.03 10.93 12.09
C LEU A 100 -16.99 12.05 11.95
N LYS A 101 -16.81 12.84 13.02
CA LYS A 101 -15.78 13.90 13.08
C LYS A 101 -14.84 13.60 14.24
N PHE A 102 -13.56 13.53 13.95
CA PHE A 102 -12.52 13.18 14.93
C PHE A 102 -11.60 14.36 15.29
N ASP A 103 -11.81 15.55 14.73
CA ASP A 103 -10.90 16.71 14.90
C ASP A 103 -10.69 17.15 16.35
N HIS A 104 -11.56 16.72 17.26
CA HIS A 104 -11.49 17.01 18.69
C HIS A 104 -10.79 15.92 19.53
N ARG A 105 -10.44 14.77 18.95
CA ARG A 105 -9.76 13.70 19.68
C ARG A 105 -8.24 13.82 19.55
N ASP A 106 -7.54 13.79 20.68
CA ASP A 106 -6.09 13.90 20.74
C ASP A 106 -5.37 12.78 19.98
N ASP A 107 -5.91 11.56 20.04
CA ASP A 107 -5.37 10.39 19.33
C ASP A 107 -5.44 10.57 17.81
N TYR A 108 -6.56 11.07 17.28
CA TYR A 108 -6.69 11.42 15.86
C TYR A 108 -5.73 12.53 15.43
N VAL A 109 -5.55 13.56 16.26
CA VAL A 109 -4.60 14.66 15.98
C VAL A 109 -3.18 14.11 15.86
N GLU A 110 -2.77 13.21 16.75
CA GLU A 110 -1.45 12.57 16.67
C GLU A 110 -1.32 11.66 15.44
N MET A 111 -2.34 10.85 15.13
CA MET A 111 -2.34 10.04 13.89
C MET A 111 -2.18 10.92 12.65
N LYS A 112 -2.91 12.04 12.59
CA LYS A 112 -2.83 13.00 11.48
C LYS A 112 -1.45 13.64 11.40
N LYS A 113 -0.82 13.97 12.53
CA LYS A 113 0.57 14.46 12.60
C LYS A 113 1.54 13.45 11.98
N VAL A 114 1.45 12.18 12.38
CA VAL A 114 2.27 11.07 11.84
C VAL A 114 2.06 10.90 10.34
N PHE A 115 0.80 10.90 9.87
CA PHE A 115 0.48 10.76 8.45
C PHE A 115 1.02 11.91 7.60
N ASN A 116 0.84 13.15 8.06
CA ASN A 116 1.33 14.35 7.35
C ASN A 116 2.86 14.35 7.25
N TRP A 117 3.56 13.91 8.29
CA TRP A 117 5.01 13.73 8.20
C TRP A 117 5.36 12.62 7.21
N GLY A 118 4.63 11.50 7.22
CA GLY A 118 4.76 10.42 6.25
C GLY A 118 4.61 10.89 4.81
N GLN A 119 3.61 11.72 4.49
CA GLN A 119 3.44 12.34 3.17
C GLN A 119 4.69 13.10 2.71
N SER A 120 5.38 13.72 3.65
CA SER A 120 6.61 14.42 3.36
C SER A 120 7.76 13.49 2.92
N LEU A 121 7.69 12.18 3.20
CA LEU A 121 8.66 11.17 2.74
C LEU A 121 8.57 10.89 1.23
N VAL A 122 7.44 11.19 0.59
CA VAL A 122 7.29 11.08 -0.87
C VAL A 122 8.23 12.06 -1.60
N SER A 123 8.60 13.17 -0.95
CA SER A 123 9.62 14.10 -1.46
C SER A 123 11.07 13.65 -1.19
N GLY A 124 11.25 12.60 -0.37
CA GLY A 124 12.55 12.03 -0.07
C GLY A 124 12.73 11.58 1.38
N LEU A 125 13.84 10.87 1.65
CA LEU A 125 14.18 10.36 2.99
C LEU A 125 14.41 11.50 3.98
N LYS A 126 13.82 11.38 5.17
CA LYS A 126 13.94 12.37 6.26
C LYS A 126 14.23 11.68 7.58
N VAL A 127 14.77 12.44 8.53
CA VAL A 127 14.95 11.95 9.90
C VAL A 127 13.60 11.85 10.60
N TRP A 128 13.39 10.77 11.34
CA TRP A 128 12.18 10.58 12.15
C TRP A 128 12.12 11.63 13.28
N PRO A 129 11.03 12.40 13.44
CA PRO A 129 10.90 13.39 14.50
C PRO A 129 10.89 12.73 15.89
N LYS A 130 11.64 13.29 16.85
CA LYS A 130 11.78 12.71 18.19
C LYS A 130 10.51 12.79 19.05
N ASP A 131 9.61 13.71 18.72
CA ASP A 131 8.37 14.03 19.43
C ASP A 131 7.14 13.43 18.75
N MET A 132 7.33 12.39 17.95
CA MET A 132 6.29 11.76 17.14
C MET A 132 6.32 10.25 17.37
N VAL A 133 5.14 9.63 17.38
CA VAL A 133 5.04 8.17 17.46
C VAL A 133 5.79 7.51 16.30
N SER A 134 6.42 6.38 16.60
CA SER A 134 7.38 5.69 15.76
C SER A 134 7.26 4.16 15.87
N PRO A 135 7.84 3.41 14.92
CA PRO A 135 7.92 1.95 14.95
C PRO A 135 8.59 1.33 16.18
N VAL A 136 9.35 2.10 16.95
CA VAL A 136 10.04 1.63 18.16
C VAL A 136 9.25 1.87 19.43
N ASP A 137 8.15 2.62 19.35
CA ASP A 137 7.28 2.83 20.50
C ASP A 137 6.48 1.57 20.83
N GLU A 138 6.39 1.25 22.12
CA GLU A 138 5.66 0.09 22.64
C GLU A 138 4.17 0.43 22.91
N LEU A 139 3.62 1.40 22.18
CA LEU A 139 2.20 1.74 22.20
C LEU A 139 1.39 0.65 21.46
N ALA A 140 0.22 0.28 21.97
CA ALA A 140 -0.60 -0.77 21.38
C ALA A 140 -0.89 -0.56 19.88
N LEU A 141 -1.21 0.68 19.48
CA LEU A 141 -1.44 1.01 18.07
C LEU A 141 -0.15 0.95 17.23
N ALA A 142 1.00 1.35 17.78
CA ALA A 142 2.29 1.26 17.09
C ALA A 142 2.71 -0.20 16.86
N ILE A 143 2.48 -1.08 17.84
CA ILE A 143 2.70 -2.53 17.73
C ILE A 143 1.80 -3.14 16.64
N GLN A 144 0.51 -2.79 16.62
CA GLN A 144 -0.40 -3.28 15.58
C GLN A 144 -0.05 -2.70 14.20
N ALA A 145 0.37 -1.43 14.12
CA ALA A 145 0.85 -0.81 12.89
C ALA A 145 2.12 -1.49 12.36
N ASN A 146 3.04 -1.93 13.24
CA ASN A 146 4.21 -2.73 12.86
C ASN A 146 3.80 -4.07 12.22
N ALA A 147 2.81 -4.77 12.80
CA ALA A 147 2.30 -6.02 12.25
C ALA A 147 1.63 -5.79 10.87
N LEU A 148 0.76 -4.77 10.77
CA LEU A 148 0.09 -4.43 9.51
C LEU A 148 1.09 -3.98 8.43
N THR A 149 2.11 -3.19 8.80
CA THR A 149 3.20 -2.79 7.90
C THR A 149 3.94 -4.01 7.36
N THR A 150 4.19 -5.00 8.22
CA THR A 150 4.84 -6.25 7.83
C THR A 150 3.99 -7.01 6.81
N TYR A 151 2.68 -7.17 7.05
CA TYR A 151 1.78 -7.79 6.06
C TYR A 151 1.70 -7.02 4.75
N THR A 152 1.66 -5.70 4.82
CA THR A 152 1.65 -4.79 3.66
C THR A 152 2.90 -4.98 2.82
N LEU A 153 4.07 -4.94 3.45
CA LEU A 153 5.34 -5.09 2.75
C LEU A 153 5.55 -6.52 2.24
N SER A 154 5.10 -7.55 2.95
CA SER A 154 5.13 -8.93 2.46
C SER A 154 4.33 -9.08 1.17
N TYR A 155 3.13 -8.49 1.07
CA TYR A 155 2.38 -8.47 -0.19
C TYR A 155 3.18 -7.81 -1.32
N VAL A 156 3.80 -6.65 -1.07
CA VAL A 156 4.61 -5.94 -2.07
C VAL A 156 5.84 -6.75 -2.49
N LEU A 157 6.52 -7.40 -1.54
CA LEU A 157 7.66 -8.27 -1.84
C LEU A 157 7.26 -9.49 -2.68
N TYR A 158 6.10 -10.09 -2.40
CA TYR A 158 5.60 -11.20 -3.22
C TYR A 158 5.21 -10.76 -4.63
N HIS A 159 4.72 -9.52 -4.79
CA HIS A 159 4.50 -8.93 -6.11
C HIS A 159 5.82 -8.82 -6.89
N GLU A 160 6.86 -8.27 -6.29
CA GLU A 160 8.19 -8.17 -6.92
C GLU A 160 8.82 -9.56 -7.19
N LEU A 161 8.62 -10.51 -6.28
CA LEU A 161 9.04 -11.90 -6.47
C LEU A 161 8.32 -12.55 -7.65
N ALA A 162 7.05 -12.24 -7.87
CA ALA A 162 6.29 -12.74 -9.02
C ALA A 162 6.93 -12.31 -10.35
N HIS A 163 7.47 -11.09 -10.43
CA HIS A 163 8.22 -10.65 -11.60
C HIS A 163 9.47 -11.48 -11.86
N LEU A 164 10.15 -11.97 -10.81
CA LEU A 164 11.27 -12.90 -10.99
C LEU A 164 10.80 -14.26 -11.47
N ILE A 165 9.74 -14.80 -10.87
CA ILE A 165 9.31 -16.17 -11.13
C ILE A 165 8.57 -16.29 -12.46
N LEU A 166 7.56 -15.46 -12.68
CA LEU A 166 6.65 -15.55 -13.82
C LEU A 166 7.21 -14.84 -15.06
N HIS A 167 8.03 -13.81 -14.85
CA HIS A 167 8.39 -12.85 -15.90
C HIS A 167 9.88 -12.78 -16.23
N SER A 168 10.70 -13.69 -15.68
CA SER A 168 12.15 -13.74 -15.94
C SER A 168 12.51 -13.84 -17.43
N ASN A 169 11.73 -14.58 -18.21
CA ASN A 169 11.92 -14.71 -19.67
C ASN A 169 11.47 -13.46 -20.46
N SER A 170 10.90 -12.46 -19.81
CA SER A 170 10.47 -11.19 -20.43
C SER A 170 11.51 -10.08 -20.29
N LEU A 171 12.76 -10.38 -19.89
CA LEU A 171 13.81 -9.37 -19.68
C LEU A 171 14.01 -8.45 -20.88
N GLU A 172 14.15 -9.02 -22.09
CA GLU A 172 14.36 -8.23 -23.31
C GLU A 172 13.15 -7.37 -23.65
N PHE A 173 11.94 -7.89 -23.44
CA PHE A 173 10.71 -7.10 -23.57
C PHE A 173 10.69 -5.93 -22.58
N ILE A 174 11.01 -6.17 -21.30
CA ILE A 174 11.04 -5.13 -20.26
C ILE A 174 12.07 -4.05 -20.58
N LYS A 175 13.28 -4.43 -21.03
CA LYS A 175 14.31 -3.49 -21.48
C LYS A 175 13.83 -2.65 -22.66
N MET A 176 13.21 -3.28 -23.65
CA MET A 176 12.68 -2.60 -24.83
C MET A 176 11.63 -1.56 -24.44
N VAL A 177 10.62 -1.92 -23.64
CA VAL A 177 9.52 -0.98 -23.29
C VAL A 177 9.97 0.16 -22.36
N LYS A 178 11.07 -0.03 -21.62
CA LYS A 178 11.68 1.01 -20.78
C LYS A 178 12.73 1.86 -21.52
N SER A 179 13.08 1.51 -22.77
CA SER A 179 14.08 2.25 -23.53
C SER A 179 13.57 3.64 -23.94
N GLU A 180 14.48 4.62 -23.92
CA GLU A 180 14.16 5.99 -24.29
C GLU A 180 13.70 6.06 -25.75
N GLY A 181 12.63 6.82 -26.00
CA GLY A 181 12.04 7.00 -27.34
C GLY A 181 11.16 5.86 -27.83
N TYR A 182 11.06 4.74 -27.11
CA TYR A 182 10.19 3.63 -27.50
C TYR A 182 8.70 3.99 -27.39
N LYS A 183 7.96 3.78 -28.48
CA LYS A 183 6.50 3.99 -28.52
C LYS A 183 5.80 2.64 -28.37
N MET A 184 5.33 2.35 -27.16
CA MET A 184 4.58 1.12 -26.87
C MET A 184 3.35 0.98 -27.76
N SER A 185 3.28 -0.16 -28.46
CA SER A 185 2.09 -0.59 -29.19
C SER A 185 0.95 -0.93 -28.23
N HIS A 186 -0.26 -1.14 -28.76
CA HIS A 186 -1.38 -1.61 -27.96
C HIS A 186 -1.10 -3.00 -27.34
N GLU A 187 -0.42 -3.87 -28.08
CA GLU A 187 -0.08 -5.21 -27.62
C GLU A 187 0.94 -5.17 -26.46
N ASP A 188 1.96 -4.31 -26.55
CA ASP A 188 2.94 -4.14 -25.48
C ASP A 188 2.27 -3.67 -24.19
N ARG A 189 1.35 -2.70 -24.28
CA ARG A 189 0.61 -2.21 -23.12
C ARG A 189 -0.25 -3.31 -22.50
N ARG A 190 -0.93 -4.10 -23.33
CA ARG A 190 -1.73 -5.24 -22.86
C ARG A 190 -0.84 -6.28 -22.17
N ARG A 191 0.33 -6.59 -22.75
CA ARG A 191 1.29 -7.51 -22.16
C ARG A 191 1.80 -7.01 -20.81
N SER A 192 2.28 -5.76 -20.72
CA SER A 192 2.74 -5.17 -19.45
C SER A 192 1.64 -5.20 -18.39
N ARG A 193 0.41 -4.77 -18.72
CA ARG A 193 -0.72 -4.81 -17.78
C ARG A 193 -1.04 -6.22 -17.30
N ASN A 194 -1.02 -7.21 -18.19
CA ASN A 194 -1.23 -8.61 -17.80
C ASN A 194 -0.14 -9.12 -16.87
N MET A 195 1.11 -8.69 -17.04
CA MET A 195 2.21 -9.08 -16.17
C MET A 195 2.01 -8.56 -14.74
N GLU A 196 1.55 -7.32 -14.58
CA GLU A 196 1.21 -6.71 -13.28
C GLU A 196 0.05 -7.44 -12.60
N LEU A 197 -1.02 -7.74 -13.35
CA LEU A 197 -2.17 -8.47 -12.81
C LEU A 197 -1.80 -9.89 -12.37
N GLN A 198 -0.93 -10.57 -13.11
CA GLN A 198 -0.40 -11.88 -12.71
C GLN A 198 0.48 -11.78 -11.46
N ALA A 199 1.25 -10.70 -11.31
CA ALA A 199 2.04 -10.46 -10.12
C ALA A 199 1.15 -10.20 -8.88
N ASP A 200 0.07 -9.45 -9.03
CA ASP A 200 -0.93 -9.23 -7.97
C ASP A 200 -1.61 -10.54 -7.53
N ASP A 201 -2.05 -11.35 -8.50
CA ASP A 201 -2.69 -12.64 -8.21
C ASP A 201 -1.72 -13.62 -7.52
N PHE A 202 -0.45 -13.63 -7.95
CA PHE A 202 0.59 -14.42 -7.30
C PHE A 202 0.85 -13.95 -5.86
N ALA A 203 0.99 -12.64 -5.65
CA ALA A 203 1.20 -12.07 -4.33
C ALA A 203 0.04 -12.42 -3.38
N LEU A 204 -1.20 -12.29 -3.88
CA LEU A 204 -2.40 -12.64 -3.13
C LEU A 204 -2.43 -14.13 -2.79
N MET A 205 -2.08 -15.00 -3.75
CA MET A 205 -1.95 -16.43 -3.52
C MET A 205 -0.91 -16.74 -2.43
N CYS A 206 0.24 -16.07 -2.44
CA CYS A 206 1.29 -16.27 -1.44
C CYS A 206 0.84 -15.89 -0.03
N ILE A 207 0.16 -14.76 0.14
CA ILE A 207 -0.31 -14.33 1.47
C ILE A 207 -1.52 -15.15 1.97
N THR A 208 -2.33 -15.69 1.08
CA THR A 208 -3.53 -16.48 1.45
C THR A 208 -3.26 -17.97 1.66
N ARG A 209 -2.39 -18.60 0.86
CA ARG A 209 -2.13 -20.05 0.95
C ARG A 209 -1.23 -20.46 2.11
N THR A 210 -0.45 -19.52 2.63
CA THR A 210 0.49 -19.75 3.73
C THR A 210 -0.21 -20.01 5.07
N ASN A 211 -1.55 -20.10 5.16
CA ASN A 211 -2.21 -20.25 6.46
C ASN A 211 -3.52 -21.04 6.54
N LYS A 212 -3.69 -21.69 7.70
CA LYS A 212 -4.95 -22.29 8.18
C LYS A 212 -5.64 -21.43 9.27
N ASN A 213 -4.98 -20.38 9.78
CA ASN A 213 -5.52 -19.48 10.79
C ASN A 213 -6.25 -18.28 10.14
N THR A 214 -7.51 -18.07 10.49
CA THR A 214 -8.40 -17.03 9.96
C THR A 214 -7.92 -15.61 10.30
N ASP A 215 -7.40 -15.38 11.50
CA ASP A 215 -7.03 -14.03 11.96
C ASP A 215 -5.81 -13.49 11.20
N GLN A 216 -4.87 -14.38 10.89
CA GLN A 216 -3.71 -14.04 10.06
C GLN A 216 -4.11 -13.81 8.60
N ALA A 217 -5.18 -14.45 8.12
CA ALA A 217 -5.71 -14.20 6.78
C ALA A 217 -6.30 -12.78 6.68
N PHE A 218 -7.09 -12.36 7.67
CA PHE A 218 -7.63 -10.99 7.74
C PHE A 218 -6.51 -9.94 7.72
N GLY A 219 -5.53 -10.04 8.62
CA GLY A 219 -4.43 -9.07 8.69
C GLY A 219 -3.62 -8.97 7.39
N ARG A 220 -3.47 -10.09 6.67
CA ARG A 220 -2.78 -10.13 5.37
C ARG A 220 -3.60 -9.51 4.23
N PHE A 221 -4.91 -9.76 4.18
CA PHE A 221 -5.78 -9.08 3.22
C PHE A 221 -5.85 -7.57 3.50
N LEU A 222 -5.92 -7.17 4.77
CA LEU A 222 -5.82 -5.77 5.17
C LEU A 222 -4.49 -5.16 4.71
N GLY A 223 -3.38 -5.88 4.89
CA GLY A 223 -2.06 -5.47 4.38
C GLY A 223 -2.03 -5.28 2.86
N ALA A 224 -2.66 -6.18 2.09
CA ALA A 224 -2.77 -6.02 0.64
C ALA A 224 -3.59 -4.78 0.25
N ILE A 225 -4.70 -4.50 0.95
CA ILE A 225 -5.48 -3.27 0.74
C ILE A 225 -4.63 -2.03 1.05
N VAL A 226 -3.92 -2.02 2.18
CA VAL A 226 -3.05 -0.91 2.56
C VAL A 226 -1.91 -0.71 1.56
N ALA A 227 -1.39 -1.77 0.93
CA ALA A 227 -0.35 -1.65 -0.11
C ALA A 227 -0.85 -0.90 -1.35
N HIS A 228 -2.10 -1.08 -1.75
CA HIS A 228 -2.68 -0.33 -2.86
C HIS A 228 -3.05 1.09 -2.44
N LEU A 229 -3.55 1.27 -1.21
CA LEU A 229 -3.82 2.60 -0.68
C LEU A 229 -2.53 3.42 -0.54
N THR A 230 -1.40 2.84 -0.14
CA THR A 230 -0.12 3.57 -0.09
C THR A 230 0.33 4.00 -1.49
N SER A 231 0.15 3.15 -2.51
CA SER A 231 0.39 3.54 -3.91
C SER A 231 -0.49 4.72 -4.34
N ILE A 232 -1.78 4.70 -3.98
CA ILE A 232 -2.73 5.79 -4.26
C ILE A 232 -2.34 7.07 -3.52
N LEU A 233 -2.02 6.97 -2.22
CA LEU A 233 -1.72 8.10 -1.33
C LEU A 233 -0.35 8.72 -1.59
N SER A 234 0.54 8.05 -2.32
CA SER A 234 1.82 8.59 -2.78
C SER A 234 1.79 9.11 -4.21
N ALA A 235 0.65 9.00 -4.90
CA ALA A 235 0.51 9.48 -6.27
C ALA A 235 0.72 11.00 -6.35
N HIS A 236 1.76 11.42 -7.07
CA HIS A 236 2.03 12.83 -7.31
C HIS A 236 0.87 13.47 -8.07
N ASN A 237 0.39 14.62 -7.57
CA ASN A 237 -0.76 15.32 -8.10
C ASN A 237 -1.98 14.42 -8.24
N GLY A 238 -2.21 13.44 -7.35
CA GLY A 238 -3.41 12.61 -7.39
C GLY A 238 -3.67 11.90 -8.72
N ASP A 239 -2.64 11.56 -9.49
CA ASP A 239 -2.82 10.75 -10.69
C ASP A 239 -2.64 9.27 -10.36
N VAL A 240 -3.76 8.59 -10.10
CA VAL A 240 -3.77 7.14 -9.80
C VAL A 240 -3.75 6.26 -11.06
N ARG A 241 -3.56 6.85 -12.25
CA ARG A 241 -3.45 6.09 -13.48
C ARG A 241 -2.12 5.35 -13.54
N GLY A 242 -2.15 4.09 -13.95
CA GLY A 242 -0.93 3.27 -14.10
C GLY A 242 -0.07 3.65 -15.32
N GLY A 243 -0.48 4.69 -16.04
CA GLY A 243 0.17 5.16 -17.26
C GLY A 243 0.13 4.12 -18.37
N LYS A 244 1.29 3.92 -19.01
CA LYS A 244 1.42 3.01 -20.17
C LYS A 244 1.65 1.55 -19.77
N MET A 245 2.30 1.31 -18.63
CA MET A 245 2.80 -0.03 -18.26
C MET A 245 1.96 -0.70 -17.18
N HIS A 246 1.37 0.08 -16.26
CA HIS A 246 0.63 -0.47 -15.12
C HIS A 246 -0.88 -0.28 -15.32
N PRO A 247 -1.72 -1.16 -14.77
CA PRO A 247 -3.13 -0.87 -14.53
C PRO A 247 -3.29 0.28 -13.53
N ASP A 248 -4.45 0.94 -13.52
CA ASP A 248 -4.72 2.00 -12.57
C ASP A 248 -4.77 1.45 -11.13
N SER A 249 -4.24 2.20 -10.16
CA SER A 249 -4.10 1.70 -8.78
C SER A 249 -5.45 1.43 -8.12
N ASP A 250 -6.50 2.21 -8.45
CA ASP A 250 -7.86 1.97 -7.96
C ASP A 250 -8.50 0.71 -8.58
N GLU A 251 -8.20 0.39 -9.84
CA GLU A 251 -8.65 -0.85 -10.48
C GLU A 251 -8.00 -2.07 -9.83
N ARG A 252 -6.71 -1.99 -9.49
CA ARG A 252 -5.99 -3.06 -8.79
C ARG A 252 -6.54 -3.28 -7.39
N LEU A 253 -6.83 -2.19 -6.65
CA LEU A 253 -7.49 -2.25 -5.35
C LEU A 253 -8.86 -2.95 -5.43
N LYS A 254 -9.72 -2.54 -6.37
CA LYS A 254 -11.03 -3.17 -6.63
C LYS A 254 -10.90 -4.67 -6.92
N ARG A 255 -9.89 -5.07 -7.71
CA ARG A 255 -9.64 -6.48 -8.04
C ARG A 255 -9.33 -7.31 -6.80
N ILE A 256 -8.50 -6.81 -5.89
CA ILE A 256 -8.08 -7.55 -4.70
C ILE A 256 -9.23 -7.69 -3.71
N THR A 257 -10.02 -6.63 -3.50
CA THR A 257 -11.20 -6.71 -2.63
C THR A 257 -12.21 -7.75 -3.11
N LYS A 258 -12.37 -7.94 -4.43
CA LYS A 258 -13.26 -8.97 -5.00
C LYS A 258 -12.76 -10.40 -4.77
N GLN A 259 -11.46 -10.60 -4.57
CA GLN A 259 -10.87 -11.92 -4.29
C GLN A 259 -10.86 -12.26 -2.79
N CYS A 260 -11.34 -11.34 -1.95
CA CYS A 260 -11.39 -11.50 -0.51
C CYS A 260 -12.48 -12.49 -0.10
N ASN A 261 -12.08 -13.62 0.49
CA ASN A 261 -12.99 -14.61 1.06
C ASN A 261 -12.84 -14.62 2.59
N LEU A 262 -13.47 -13.64 3.24
CA LEU A 262 -13.47 -13.46 4.69
C LEU A 262 -14.91 -13.43 5.23
N SER A 263 -15.03 -13.45 6.56
CA SER A 263 -16.30 -13.25 7.26
C SER A 263 -16.91 -11.87 6.94
N ASP A 264 -18.19 -11.70 7.21
CA ASP A 264 -18.88 -10.42 6.97
C ASP A 264 -18.31 -9.29 7.84
N ASP A 265 -17.97 -9.58 9.10
CA ASP A 265 -17.37 -8.62 10.03
C ASP A 265 -15.97 -8.16 9.54
N ASP A 266 -15.13 -9.11 9.14
CA ASP A 266 -13.82 -8.81 8.55
C ASP A 266 -13.97 -7.98 7.27
N ARG A 267 -14.90 -8.37 6.39
CA ARG A 267 -15.18 -7.64 5.15
C ARG A 267 -15.66 -6.22 5.43
N MET A 268 -16.47 -6.02 6.45
CA MET A 268 -16.92 -4.70 6.89
C MET A 268 -15.72 -3.83 7.29
N PHE A 269 -14.80 -4.36 8.11
CA PHE A 269 -13.60 -3.62 8.51
C PHE A 269 -12.67 -3.32 7.33
N LEU A 270 -12.51 -4.26 6.40
CA LEU A 270 -11.74 -4.02 5.17
C LEU A 270 -12.37 -2.90 4.33
N ASN A 271 -13.69 -2.93 4.15
CA ASN A 271 -14.42 -1.91 3.41
C ASN A 271 -14.35 -0.54 4.09
N LEU A 272 -14.44 -0.49 5.41
CA LEU A 272 -14.24 0.72 6.20
C LEU A 272 -12.84 1.31 5.98
N THR A 273 -11.79 0.49 6.14
CA THR A 273 -10.40 0.94 5.94
C THR A 273 -10.16 1.42 4.50
N LYS A 274 -10.69 0.68 3.52
CA LYS A 274 -10.67 1.08 2.09
C LYS A 274 -11.35 2.43 1.89
N GLY A 275 -12.55 2.60 2.44
CA GLY A 275 -13.32 3.84 2.36
C GLY A 275 -12.58 5.03 2.96
N ILE A 276 -11.99 4.87 4.16
CA ILE A 276 -11.17 5.89 4.82
C ILE A 276 -9.97 6.27 3.94
N GLY A 277 -9.24 5.29 3.41
CA GLY A 277 -8.07 5.56 2.57
C GLY A 277 -8.40 6.29 1.27
N LEU A 278 -9.50 5.93 0.61
CA LEU A 278 -9.93 6.61 -0.62
C LEU A 278 -10.47 8.02 -0.33
N GLN A 279 -11.21 8.21 0.77
CA GLN A 279 -11.64 9.55 1.20
C GLN A 279 -10.44 10.44 1.55
N LEU A 280 -9.43 9.89 2.22
CA LEU A 280 -8.18 10.59 2.52
C LEU A 280 -7.46 11.01 1.23
N TYR A 281 -7.39 10.12 0.24
CA TYR A 281 -6.85 10.45 -1.07
C TYR A 281 -7.59 11.60 -1.75
N LEU A 282 -8.93 11.60 -1.72
CA LEU A 282 -9.75 12.70 -2.25
C LEU A 282 -9.45 14.01 -1.50
N ALA A 283 -9.37 13.97 -0.17
CA ALA A 283 -9.09 15.14 0.66
C ALA A 283 -7.69 15.73 0.40
N ILE A 284 -6.66 14.90 0.20
CA ILE A 284 -5.31 15.35 -0.18
C ILE A 284 -5.30 16.08 -1.53
N ASN A 285 -6.27 15.78 -2.40
CA ASN A 285 -6.42 16.39 -3.72
C ASN A 285 -7.54 17.44 -3.77
N ASP A 286 -7.86 18.05 -2.63
CA ASP A 286 -8.87 19.11 -2.47
C ASP A 286 -10.27 18.72 -3.00
N VAL A 287 -10.59 17.42 -2.97
CA VAL A 287 -11.94 16.89 -3.23
C VAL A 287 -12.57 16.53 -1.90
N PHE A 288 -13.33 17.48 -1.35
CA PHE A 288 -14.00 17.31 -0.07
C PHE A 288 -15.35 16.61 -0.23
N PHE A 289 -15.54 15.56 0.56
CA PHE A 289 -16.76 14.75 0.61
C PHE A 289 -17.88 15.43 1.43
N THR A 290 -17.61 16.45 2.25
CA THR A 290 -18.53 16.83 3.34
C THR A 290 -19.31 18.13 3.15
N ASP A 291 -18.89 19.04 2.27
CA ASP A 291 -19.48 20.40 2.26
C ASP A 291 -20.53 20.61 1.17
N ALA A 292 -20.75 19.62 0.29
CA ALA A 292 -21.63 19.75 -0.86
C ALA A 292 -22.47 18.50 -1.19
N ILE A 293 -22.57 17.52 -0.28
CA ILE A 293 -23.42 16.35 -0.51
C ILE A 293 -24.85 16.67 -0.07
N PRO A 294 -25.83 16.75 -0.99
CA PRO A 294 -27.24 16.86 -0.60
C PRO A 294 -27.63 15.63 0.22
N LEU A 295 -28.55 15.78 1.18
CA LEU A 295 -29.11 14.68 1.99
C LEU A 295 -29.65 13.49 1.16
N SER A 296 -29.85 13.66 -0.15
CA SER A 296 -30.21 12.60 -1.10
C SER A 296 -29.08 11.60 -1.41
N THR A 297 -27.87 11.80 -0.88
CA THR A 297 -26.68 10.97 -1.16
C THR A 297 -26.24 10.18 0.08
N ILE A 298 -27.19 9.88 0.96
CA ILE A 298 -27.00 8.90 2.02
C ILE A 298 -26.74 7.55 1.35
N HIS A 299 -25.56 6.99 1.58
CA HIS A 299 -25.25 5.64 1.17
C HIS A 299 -25.85 4.66 2.17
N ASN A 300 -26.71 3.77 1.68
CA ASN A 300 -27.31 2.74 2.53
C ASN A 300 -26.37 1.55 2.78
N ASP A 301 -25.27 1.47 2.02
CA ASP A 301 -24.29 0.39 2.05
C ASP A 301 -22.92 0.83 1.52
N PHE A 302 -21.89 0.01 1.75
CA PHE A 302 -20.52 0.26 1.29
C PHE A 302 -20.38 0.23 -0.24
N ASP A 303 -21.21 -0.54 -0.93
CA ASP A 303 -21.14 -0.66 -2.40
C ASP A 303 -21.55 0.67 -3.06
N SER A 304 -22.59 1.32 -2.54
CA SER A 304 -23.06 2.64 -2.97
C SER A 304 -22.00 3.72 -2.70
N LEU A 305 -21.35 3.67 -1.53
CA LEU A 305 -20.24 4.58 -1.20
C LEU A 305 -19.05 4.36 -2.14
N GLU A 306 -18.69 3.11 -2.42
CA GLU A 306 -17.59 2.77 -3.31
C GLU A 306 -17.84 3.21 -4.76
N LEU A 307 -19.08 3.11 -5.25
CA LEU A 307 -19.47 3.60 -6.57
C LEU A 307 -19.28 5.12 -6.68
N ASP A 308 -19.72 5.88 -5.69
CA ASP A 308 -19.57 7.33 -5.71
C ASP A 308 -18.12 7.79 -5.53
N ILE A 309 -17.36 7.16 -4.64
CA ILE A 309 -15.91 7.39 -4.53
C ILE A 309 -15.23 7.07 -5.87
N SER A 310 -15.59 5.96 -6.52
CA SER A 310 -15.03 5.59 -7.83
C SER A 310 -15.31 6.64 -8.89
N ARG A 311 -16.55 7.16 -8.93
CA ARG A 311 -16.94 8.24 -9.84
C ARG A 311 -16.11 9.51 -9.60
N LEU A 312 -15.88 9.90 -8.34
CA LEU A 312 -15.04 11.05 -8.01
C LEU A 312 -13.58 10.86 -8.42
N ILE A 313 -13.05 9.63 -8.29
CA ILE A 313 -11.72 9.28 -8.77
C ILE A 313 -11.65 9.39 -10.30
N ASP A 314 -12.67 8.91 -11.02
CA ASP A 314 -12.73 9.02 -12.49
C ASP A 314 -12.85 10.48 -12.95
N ASP A 315 -13.63 11.31 -12.23
CA ASP A 315 -13.71 12.75 -12.48
C ASP A 315 -12.34 13.43 -12.27
N LEU A 316 -11.60 13.07 -11.22
CA LEU A 316 -10.23 13.53 -10.99
C LEU A 316 -9.29 13.13 -12.14
N LYS A 317 -9.31 11.86 -12.56
CA LYS A 317 -8.56 11.38 -13.74
C LYS A 317 -8.89 12.20 -14.99
N GLY A 318 -10.17 12.53 -15.18
CA GLY A 318 -10.66 13.37 -16.27
C GLY A 318 -10.07 14.78 -16.27
N ARG A 319 -9.97 15.43 -15.09
CA ARG A 319 -9.35 16.76 -14.96
C ARG A 319 -7.89 16.76 -15.41
N TYR A 320 -7.12 15.71 -15.11
CA TYR A 320 -5.72 15.63 -15.53
C TYR A 320 -5.53 15.55 -17.05
N ASN A 321 -6.49 14.98 -17.79
CA ASN A 321 -6.43 14.98 -19.25
C ASN A 321 -6.52 16.39 -19.86
N LEU A 322 -7.13 17.34 -19.16
CA LEU A 322 -7.26 18.72 -19.61
C LEU A 322 -5.97 19.52 -19.39
N TYR A 323 -5.24 19.25 -18.30
CA TYR A 323 -4.01 19.96 -17.93
C TYR A 323 -2.72 19.36 -18.48
N SER A 324 -2.75 18.10 -18.94
CA SER A 324 -1.59 17.39 -19.49
C SER A 324 -1.40 17.55 -21.00
N LYS A 325 -2.22 18.38 -21.67
CA LYS A 325 -1.89 18.81 -23.03
C LYS A 325 -0.59 19.64 -22.97
N PRO A 326 0.43 19.32 -23.77
CA PRO A 326 1.63 20.16 -23.82
C PRO A 326 1.18 21.58 -24.18
N ARG A 327 1.65 22.57 -23.43
CA ARG A 327 1.62 23.97 -23.89
C ARG A 327 2.34 23.95 -25.24
N GLN A 328 1.58 24.19 -26.31
CA GLN A 328 2.11 24.24 -27.68
C GLN A 328 3.11 25.38 -27.80
#